data_AF-A0A5A7S6P1-F1
#
_entry.id   AF-A0A5A7S6P1-F1
#
_cell.length_a   1.000
_cell.length_b   1.000
_cell.length_c   1.000
_cell.angle_alpha   90.00
_cell.angle_beta   90.00
_cell.angle_gamma   90.00
#
_symmetry.space_group_name_H-M   'P 1'
#
loop_
_entity.id
_entity.type
_entity.pdbx_description
1 polymer ?
#
loop_
_entity_poly.entity_id
_entity_poly.type
_entity_poly.pdbx_seq_one_letter_code
_entity_poly.pdbx_strand_id
1 'polypeptide(L)'
;MQIRTCLRAACASTAIAVAAITASATASAAPVTAPPPPVPPGGLVTSFLNNQLVYCSIICPLAVRTAETVAITAGQAPSTFSTAMQAGDPTKAIGITAASITGPTDAEAEQTIVADGTVVAPRALNAFEVGVVGLLDVGPAAAGGPSAIADAVQTARQDTYTAMNLPIEPNPPPTVMPHGAAQVATVAAIDVGAAVAFPAFNDVLSGAFHTPDAMAQELAATGDPARAMAAGADSVTAAGKAASGVVADAIANAADKIGVATGGSPAR
;
A
#
# COMPACT_ATOMS: atom_id res chain seq x y z
N MET A 1 -39.16 37.82 -7.17
CA MET A 1 -37.84 37.19 -7.43
C MET A 1 -38.08 35.69 -7.51
N GLN A 2 -38.23 35.16 -8.72
CA GLN A 2 -38.83 33.85 -9.01
C GLN A 2 -37.77 32.76 -9.17
N ILE A 3 -37.93 31.69 -8.40
CA ILE A 3 -37.21 30.42 -8.50
C ILE A 3 -37.63 29.73 -9.81
N ARG A 4 -36.66 29.41 -10.67
CA ARG A 4 -36.89 28.57 -11.87
C ARG A 4 -36.22 27.22 -11.68
N THR A 5 -37.03 26.25 -11.32
CA THR A 5 -36.80 24.81 -11.43
C THR A 5 -36.85 24.42 -12.92
N CYS A 6 -35.84 23.73 -13.43
CA CYS A 6 -35.92 23.01 -14.71
C CYS A 6 -35.61 21.53 -14.47
N LEU A 7 -36.67 20.73 -14.54
CA LEU A 7 -36.69 19.28 -14.65
C LEU A 7 -36.79 18.91 -16.15
N ARG A 8 -36.33 17.70 -16.53
CA ARG A 8 -36.40 16.96 -17.82
C ARG A 8 -35.02 16.88 -18.53
N ALA A 9 -34.57 15.73 -19.04
CA ALA A 9 -35.31 14.62 -19.64
C ALA A 9 -34.64 13.24 -19.44
N ALA A 10 -35.48 12.23 -19.25
CA ALA A 10 -35.17 10.81 -19.33
C ALA A 10 -35.27 10.32 -20.78
N CYS A 11 -34.38 9.41 -21.19
CA CYS A 11 -34.43 8.52 -22.37
C CYS A 11 -33.28 7.51 -22.18
N ALA A 12 -33.34 6.21 -22.45
CA ALA A 12 -34.40 5.25 -22.68
C ALA A 12 -33.74 3.88 -22.43
N SER A 13 -34.36 3.03 -21.61
CA SER A 13 -33.90 1.67 -21.33
C SER A 13 -34.35 0.75 -22.45
N THR A 14 -33.41 0.26 -23.27
CA THR A 14 -33.71 -0.74 -24.30
C THR A 14 -33.55 -2.14 -23.70
N ALA A 15 -34.67 -2.79 -23.43
CA ALA A 15 -34.75 -4.21 -23.15
C ALA A 15 -34.49 -5.01 -24.44
N ILE A 16 -33.66 -6.05 -24.37
CA ILE A 16 -33.57 -7.07 -25.42
C ILE A 16 -33.71 -8.46 -24.80
N ALA A 17 -34.79 -9.10 -25.24
CA ALA A 17 -35.24 -10.49 -25.20
C ALA A 17 -34.40 -11.57 -24.50
N VAL A 18 -35.08 -12.26 -23.56
CA VAL A 18 -34.79 -13.63 -23.14
C VAL A 18 -35.14 -14.57 -24.31
N ALA A 19 -34.15 -15.28 -24.84
CA ALA A 19 -34.34 -16.37 -25.80
C ALA A 19 -33.80 -17.68 -25.20
N ALA A 20 -34.55 -18.75 -25.48
CA ALA A 20 -34.56 -20.04 -24.80
C ALA A 20 -33.24 -20.83 -24.83
N ILE A 21 -33.07 -21.62 -23.79
CA ILE A 21 -32.06 -22.66 -23.61
C ILE A 21 -32.29 -23.77 -24.64
N THR A 22 -31.34 -23.96 -25.54
CA THR A 22 -31.12 -25.26 -26.21
C THR A 22 -29.73 -25.75 -25.83
N ALA A 23 -29.71 -26.77 -24.96
CA ALA A 23 -28.50 -27.49 -24.61
C ALA A 23 -28.02 -28.28 -25.83
N SER A 24 -26.94 -27.79 -26.45
CA SER A 24 -26.12 -28.58 -27.37
C SER A 24 -24.91 -29.06 -26.59
N ALA A 25 -24.83 -30.38 -26.38
CA ALA A 25 -23.64 -31.01 -25.85
C ALA A 25 -22.48 -30.79 -26.84
N THR A 26 -21.54 -29.92 -26.48
CA THR A 26 -20.23 -29.84 -27.12
C THR A 26 -19.18 -30.09 -26.05
N ALA A 27 -18.41 -31.15 -26.25
CA ALA A 27 -17.30 -31.56 -25.40
C ALA A 27 -16.48 -30.35 -24.92
N SER A 28 -16.23 -30.27 -23.61
CA SER A 28 -15.26 -29.32 -23.04
C SER A 28 -13.88 -29.61 -23.63
N ALA A 29 -13.53 -28.93 -24.70
CA ALA A 29 -12.13 -28.58 -24.92
C ALA A 29 -11.75 -27.64 -23.77
N ALA A 30 -10.69 -27.98 -23.03
CA ALA A 30 -10.08 -27.04 -22.09
C ALA A 30 -9.86 -25.71 -22.82
N PRO A 31 -10.12 -24.55 -22.18
CA PRO A 31 -9.85 -23.27 -22.81
C PRO A 31 -8.36 -23.25 -23.16
N VAL A 32 -8.07 -23.23 -24.47
CA VAL A 32 -6.73 -22.93 -24.94
C VAL A 32 -6.54 -21.46 -24.60
N THR A 33 -5.88 -21.19 -23.48
CA THR A 33 -5.50 -19.84 -23.08
C THR A 33 -4.73 -19.25 -24.25
N ALA A 34 -5.31 -18.25 -24.92
CA ALA A 34 -4.59 -17.53 -25.95
C ALA A 34 -3.28 -17.01 -25.34
N PRO A 35 -2.13 -17.15 -26.02
CA PRO A 35 -0.89 -16.59 -25.50
C PRO A 35 -1.10 -15.10 -25.22
N PRO A 36 -0.62 -14.59 -24.07
CA PRO A 36 -0.77 -13.19 -23.74
C PRO A 36 -0.21 -12.33 -24.88
N PRO A 37 -0.83 -11.18 -25.18
CA PRO A 37 -0.33 -10.31 -26.24
C PRO A 37 1.12 -9.94 -25.96
N PRO A 38 1.98 -9.91 -27.01
CA PRO A 38 3.40 -9.64 -26.82
C PRO A 38 3.60 -8.25 -26.22
N VAL A 39 4.53 -8.14 -25.26
CA VAL A 39 4.82 -6.83 -24.64
C VAL A 39 5.21 -5.80 -25.71
N PRO A 40 4.47 -4.67 -25.84
CA PRO A 40 4.76 -3.64 -26.82
C PRO A 40 6.18 -3.07 -26.68
N PRO A 41 6.81 -2.55 -27.76
CA PRO A 41 8.04 -1.78 -27.64
C PRO A 41 7.87 -0.65 -26.62
N GLY A 42 8.82 -0.54 -25.67
CA GLY A 42 8.73 0.41 -24.55
C GLY A 42 7.70 0.08 -23.47
N GLY A 43 6.92 -1.01 -23.61
CA GLY A 43 5.79 -1.34 -22.74
C GLY A 43 6.11 -1.40 -21.24
N LEU A 44 7.29 -1.89 -20.85
CA LEU A 44 7.74 -1.86 -19.44
C LEU A 44 7.94 -0.42 -18.93
N VAL A 45 8.63 0.42 -19.70
CA VAL A 45 8.89 1.82 -19.33
C VAL A 45 7.59 2.60 -19.27
N THR A 46 6.71 2.42 -20.27
CA THR A 46 5.40 3.10 -20.28
C THR A 46 4.52 2.62 -19.12
N SER A 47 4.55 1.33 -18.79
CA SER A 47 3.82 0.79 -17.62
C SER A 47 4.37 1.36 -16.31
N PHE A 48 5.70 1.49 -16.19
CA PHE A 48 6.33 2.08 -15.01
C PHE A 48 5.88 3.53 -14.81
N LEU A 49 6.00 4.35 -15.86
CA LEU A 49 5.60 5.76 -15.80
C LEU A 49 4.10 5.92 -15.54
N ASN A 50 3.26 5.09 -16.17
CA ASN A 50 1.82 5.07 -15.92
C ASN A 50 1.52 4.68 -14.47
N ASN A 51 2.22 3.68 -13.92
CA ASN A 51 2.08 3.27 -12.53
C ASN A 51 2.45 4.41 -11.58
N GLN A 52 3.50 5.20 -11.84
CA GLN A 52 3.81 6.37 -11.02
C GLN A 52 2.66 7.40 -11.00
N LEU A 53 2.03 7.66 -12.15
CA LEU A 53 0.88 8.57 -12.25
C LEU A 53 -0.33 8.02 -11.50
N VAL A 54 -0.62 6.73 -11.67
CA VAL A 54 -1.75 6.04 -11.05
C VAL A 54 -1.57 5.96 -9.53
N TYR A 55 -0.38 5.57 -9.04
CA TYR A 55 -0.07 5.53 -7.61
C TYR A 55 -0.17 6.91 -6.97
N CYS A 56 0.37 7.95 -7.63
CA CYS A 56 0.18 9.31 -7.16
C CYS A 56 -1.30 9.73 -7.20
N SER A 57 -2.09 9.31 -8.19
CA SER A 57 -3.53 9.64 -8.20
C SER A 57 -4.31 9.08 -7.00
N ILE A 58 -3.77 8.04 -6.35
CA ILE A 58 -4.33 7.44 -5.12
C ILE A 58 -3.81 8.18 -3.88
N ILE A 59 -2.49 8.36 -3.77
CA ILE A 59 -1.84 8.85 -2.54
C ILE A 59 -1.79 10.39 -2.50
N CYS A 60 -1.53 11.05 -3.62
CA CYS A 60 -1.30 12.49 -3.68
C CYS A 60 -2.52 13.32 -3.23
N PRO A 61 -3.78 12.97 -3.56
CA PRO A 61 -4.94 13.69 -3.01
C PRO A 61 -5.04 13.60 -1.49
N LEU A 62 -4.65 12.46 -0.91
CA LEU A 62 -4.65 12.27 0.55
C LEU A 62 -3.54 13.11 1.19
N ALA A 63 -2.34 13.10 0.63
CA ALA A 63 -1.24 13.95 1.08
C ALA A 63 -1.58 15.46 0.98
N VAL A 64 -2.25 15.88 -0.09
CA VAL A 64 -2.76 17.26 -0.23
C VAL A 64 -3.78 17.56 0.87
N ARG A 65 -4.71 16.64 1.16
CA ARG A 65 -5.69 16.83 2.23
C ARG A 65 -5.03 16.92 3.62
N THR A 66 -3.99 16.14 3.89
CA THR A 66 -3.19 16.28 5.12
C THR A 66 -2.60 17.69 5.21
N ALA A 67 -1.99 18.19 4.12
CA ALA A 67 -1.41 19.53 4.09
C ALA A 67 -2.46 20.64 4.24
N GLU A 68 -3.62 20.51 3.58
CA GLU A 68 -4.75 21.42 3.73
C GLU A 68 -5.27 21.45 5.17
N THR A 69 -5.38 20.27 5.79
CA THR A 69 -5.83 20.14 7.19
C THR A 69 -4.89 20.85 8.16
N VAL A 70 -3.57 20.68 8.00
CA VAL A 70 -2.57 21.42 8.78
C VAL A 70 -2.76 22.94 8.57
N ALA A 71 -2.90 23.40 7.34
CA ALA A 71 -3.03 24.82 7.04
C ALA A 71 -4.31 25.43 7.66
N ILE A 72 -5.44 24.73 7.56
CA ILE A 72 -6.73 25.18 8.11
C ILE A 72 -6.68 25.20 9.64
N THR A 73 -6.25 24.11 10.28
CA THR A 73 -6.23 23.98 11.74
C THR A 73 -5.20 24.92 12.38
N ALA A 74 -4.02 25.09 11.77
CA ALA A 74 -3.04 26.09 12.21
C ALA A 74 -3.59 27.52 12.09
N GLY A 75 -4.37 27.81 11.04
CA GLY A 75 -5.07 29.09 10.89
C GLY A 75 -6.12 29.35 11.99
N GLN A 76 -6.75 28.29 12.50
CA GLN A 76 -7.75 28.37 13.59
C GLN A 76 -7.11 28.40 14.99
N ALA A 77 -5.86 27.97 15.12
CA ALA A 77 -5.16 27.80 16.39
C ALA A 77 -5.23 29.03 17.33
N PRO A 78 -5.08 30.30 16.86
CA PRO A 78 -5.19 31.45 17.76
C PRO A 78 -6.56 31.57 18.43
N SER A 79 -7.64 31.29 17.68
CA SER A 79 -9.01 31.35 18.20
C SER A 79 -9.29 30.20 19.19
N THR A 80 -8.78 29.01 18.89
CA THR A 80 -8.84 27.83 19.76
C THR A 80 -8.11 28.08 21.07
N PHE A 81 -6.89 28.64 21.01
CA PHE A 81 -6.10 29.01 22.18
C PHE A 81 -6.81 30.07 23.03
N SER A 82 -7.30 31.14 22.40
CA SER A 82 -8.01 32.19 23.11
C SER A 82 -9.28 31.68 23.80
N THR A 83 -9.98 30.73 23.19
CA THR A 83 -11.16 30.09 23.79
C THR A 83 -10.75 29.19 24.95
N ALA A 84 -9.73 28.35 24.77
CA ALA A 84 -9.25 27.42 25.78
C ALA A 84 -8.68 28.15 27.02
N MET A 85 -8.04 29.31 26.84
CA MET A 85 -7.56 30.17 27.92
C MET A 85 -8.68 30.64 28.87
N GLN A 86 -9.94 30.70 28.41
CA GLN A 86 -11.08 31.07 29.27
C GLN A 86 -11.36 30.02 30.36
N ALA A 87 -10.86 28.79 30.19
CA ALA A 87 -10.93 27.74 31.20
C ALA A 87 -9.95 27.93 32.37
N GLY A 88 -9.03 28.92 32.28
CA GLY A 88 -8.15 29.31 33.39
C GLY A 88 -6.89 28.44 33.59
N ASP A 89 -6.62 27.50 32.68
CA ASP A 89 -5.46 26.61 32.73
C ASP A 89 -4.61 26.78 31.45
N PRO A 90 -3.48 27.52 31.51
CA PRO A 90 -2.65 27.78 30.35
C PRO A 90 -2.01 26.54 29.73
N THR A 91 -1.65 25.52 30.52
CA THR A 91 -1.03 24.31 29.97
C THR A 91 -2.07 23.45 29.28
N LYS A 92 -3.29 23.33 29.84
CA LYS A 92 -4.42 22.74 29.11
C LYS A 92 -4.78 23.52 27.87
N ALA A 93 -4.73 24.85 27.90
CA ALA A 93 -5.01 25.65 26.71
C ALA A 93 -4.01 25.38 25.58
N ILE A 94 -2.72 25.20 25.91
CA ILE A 94 -1.69 24.74 24.95
C ILE A 94 -2.05 23.35 24.41
N GLY A 95 -2.35 22.39 25.30
CA GLY A 95 -2.72 21.03 24.91
C GLY A 95 -3.94 20.98 23.99
N ILE A 96 -5.03 21.68 24.35
CA ILE A 96 -6.27 21.77 23.55
C ILE A 96 -5.98 22.35 22.17
N THR A 97 -5.15 23.40 22.11
CA THR A 97 -4.78 24.04 20.83
C THR A 97 -3.93 23.10 19.98
N ALA A 98 -2.93 22.46 20.57
CA ALA A 98 -2.09 21.51 19.86
C ALA A 98 -2.93 20.32 19.34
N ALA A 99 -3.82 19.77 20.18
CA ALA A 99 -4.68 18.64 19.83
C ALA A 99 -5.64 18.97 18.68
N SER A 100 -6.07 20.22 18.59
CA SER A 100 -6.92 20.70 17.48
C SER A 100 -6.23 20.70 16.12
N ILE A 101 -4.89 20.63 16.10
CA ILE A 101 -4.07 20.55 14.89
C ILE A 101 -3.63 19.10 14.67
N THR A 102 -3.04 18.49 15.70
CA THR A 102 -2.40 17.18 15.58
C THR A 102 -3.41 16.07 15.31
N GLY A 103 -4.58 16.07 15.96
CA GLY A 103 -5.56 15.00 15.83
C GLY A 103 -6.13 14.87 14.42
N PRO A 104 -6.68 15.95 13.82
CA PRO A 104 -7.12 15.92 12.44
C PRO A 104 -5.99 15.63 11.44
N THR A 105 -4.78 16.14 11.71
CA THR A 105 -3.61 15.89 10.84
C THR A 105 -3.22 14.42 10.84
N ASP A 106 -3.18 13.80 12.01
CA ASP A 106 -2.88 12.39 12.22
C ASP A 106 -3.90 11.50 11.49
N ALA A 107 -5.20 11.77 11.67
CA ALA A 107 -6.27 11.03 10.98
C ALA A 107 -6.21 11.11 9.44
N GLU A 108 -5.76 12.22 8.87
CA GLU A 108 -5.59 12.36 7.41
C GLU A 108 -4.27 11.76 6.92
N ALA A 109 -3.19 11.87 7.70
CA ALA A 109 -1.91 11.24 7.39
C ALA A 109 -2.04 9.72 7.36
N GLU A 110 -2.75 9.15 8.33
CA GLU A 110 -2.96 7.70 8.43
C GLU A 110 -3.70 7.14 7.19
N GLN A 111 -4.66 7.87 6.62
CA GLN A 111 -5.30 7.47 5.37
C GLN A 111 -4.30 7.32 4.22
N THR A 112 -3.34 8.24 4.13
CA THR A 112 -2.27 8.21 3.13
C THR A 112 -1.37 6.99 3.33
N ILE A 113 -0.99 6.73 4.59
CA ILE A 113 -0.10 5.63 4.97
C ILE A 113 -0.76 4.27 4.70
N VAL A 114 -2.04 4.12 5.08
CA VAL A 114 -2.82 2.90 4.81
C VAL A 114 -2.99 2.69 3.31
N ALA A 115 -3.30 3.73 2.53
CA ALA A 115 -3.45 3.60 1.08
C ALA A 115 -2.14 3.17 0.40
N ASP A 116 -1.00 3.72 0.82
CA ASP A 116 0.30 3.29 0.32
C ASP A 116 0.60 1.84 0.70
N GLY A 117 0.48 1.51 1.99
CA GLY A 117 0.84 0.20 2.53
C GLY A 117 -0.07 -0.96 2.11
N THR A 118 -1.33 -0.69 1.75
CA THR A 118 -2.30 -1.74 1.40
C THR A 118 -2.64 -1.83 -0.08
N VAL A 119 -2.33 -0.80 -0.88
CA VAL A 119 -2.72 -0.75 -2.30
C VAL A 119 -1.50 -0.57 -3.20
N VAL A 120 -0.67 0.45 -2.94
CA VAL A 120 0.41 0.84 -3.85
C VAL A 120 1.65 -0.03 -3.65
N ALA A 121 2.17 -0.10 -2.43
CA ALA A 121 3.39 -0.83 -2.13
C ALA A 121 3.29 -2.33 -2.46
N PRO A 122 2.22 -3.07 -2.07
CA PRO A 122 2.11 -4.50 -2.39
C PRO A 122 2.14 -4.79 -3.89
N ARG A 123 1.47 -3.97 -4.70
CA ARG A 123 1.44 -4.14 -6.16
C ARG A 123 2.80 -3.84 -6.78
N ALA A 124 3.47 -2.77 -6.35
CA ALA A 124 4.79 -2.40 -6.86
C ALA A 124 5.83 -3.48 -6.52
N LEU A 125 5.80 -4.00 -5.28
CA LEU A 125 6.69 -5.05 -4.81
C LEU A 125 6.46 -6.37 -5.55
N ASN A 126 5.20 -6.79 -5.74
CA ASN A 126 4.89 -7.99 -6.51
C ASN A 126 5.44 -7.92 -7.95
N ALA A 127 5.28 -6.77 -8.63
CA ALA A 127 5.83 -6.60 -9.97
C ALA A 127 7.37 -6.63 -10.00
N PHE A 128 8.01 -6.09 -8.96
CA PHE A 128 9.46 -6.15 -8.80
C PHE A 128 9.95 -7.59 -8.55
N GLU A 129 9.30 -8.33 -7.66
CA GLU A 129 9.62 -9.73 -7.34
C GLU A 129 9.45 -10.65 -8.55
N VAL A 130 8.36 -10.50 -9.31
CA VAL A 130 8.16 -11.22 -10.59
C VAL A 130 9.32 -10.93 -11.55
N GLY A 131 9.75 -9.67 -11.66
CA GLY A 131 10.89 -9.31 -12.50
C GLY A 131 12.22 -9.90 -12.04
N VAL A 132 12.48 -9.91 -10.73
CA VAL A 132 13.70 -10.51 -10.16
C VAL A 132 13.72 -12.02 -10.36
N VAL A 133 12.61 -12.72 -10.07
CA VAL A 133 12.51 -14.18 -10.28
C VAL A 133 12.70 -14.53 -11.75
N GLY A 134 12.05 -13.82 -12.67
CA GLY A 134 12.23 -14.04 -14.11
C GLY A 134 13.67 -13.79 -14.58
N LEU A 135 14.39 -12.83 -13.99
CA LEU A 135 15.81 -12.63 -14.29
C LEU A 135 16.70 -13.75 -13.75
N LEU A 136 16.35 -14.35 -12.61
CA LEU A 136 17.07 -15.49 -12.05
C LEU A 136 16.94 -16.75 -12.92
N ASP A 137 15.89 -16.88 -13.73
CA ASP A 137 15.71 -17.97 -14.69
C ASP A 137 16.63 -17.88 -15.92
N VAL A 138 17.19 -16.69 -16.21
CA VAL A 138 18.07 -16.48 -17.38
C VAL A 138 19.40 -17.23 -17.23
N GLY A 139 19.96 -17.28 -16.03
CA GLY A 139 21.22 -17.98 -15.75
C GLY A 139 21.15 -19.48 -16.06
N PRO A 140 20.20 -20.23 -15.48
CA PRO A 140 19.95 -21.63 -15.80
C PRO A 140 19.65 -21.88 -17.29
N ALA A 141 18.93 -20.96 -17.95
CA ALA A 141 18.59 -21.09 -19.36
C ALA A 141 19.83 -21.10 -20.29
N ALA A 142 20.98 -20.59 -19.84
CA ALA A 142 22.22 -20.63 -20.61
C ALA A 142 22.67 -22.04 -20.98
N ALA A 143 22.31 -23.06 -20.20
CA ALA A 143 22.58 -24.46 -20.52
C ALA A 143 21.84 -24.95 -21.79
N GLY A 144 20.73 -24.31 -22.16
CA GLY A 144 19.97 -24.58 -23.38
C GLY A 144 20.43 -23.77 -24.60
N GLY A 145 21.47 -22.93 -24.46
CA GLY A 145 22.02 -22.12 -25.54
C GLY A 145 21.29 -20.78 -25.77
N PRO A 146 21.69 -19.99 -26.79
CA PRO A 146 21.23 -18.62 -26.99
C PRO A 146 19.71 -18.47 -27.18
N SER A 147 19.04 -19.44 -27.80
CA SER A 147 17.58 -19.42 -27.96
C SER A 147 16.86 -19.57 -26.62
N ALA A 148 17.32 -20.46 -25.75
CA ALA A 148 16.74 -20.64 -24.42
C ALA A 148 16.94 -19.39 -23.53
N ILE A 149 18.09 -18.71 -23.65
CA ILE A 149 18.31 -17.41 -22.99
C ILE A 149 17.31 -16.37 -23.50
N ALA A 150 17.12 -16.27 -24.83
CA ALA A 150 16.19 -15.32 -25.41
C ALA A 150 14.73 -15.59 -24.96
N ASP A 151 14.34 -16.86 -24.89
CA ASP A 151 13.02 -17.29 -24.41
C ASP A 151 12.82 -16.96 -22.92
N ALA A 152 13.83 -17.20 -22.08
CA ALA A 152 13.80 -16.85 -20.66
C ALA A 152 13.68 -15.33 -20.44
N VAL A 153 14.44 -14.53 -21.18
CA VAL A 153 14.36 -13.06 -21.14
C VAL A 153 12.99 -12.57 -21.60
N GLN A 154 12.44 -13.16 -22.66
CA GLN A 154 11.12 -12.79 -23.16
C GLN A 154 10.01 -13.17 -22.18
N THR A 155 10.14 -14.30 -21.50
CA THR A 155 9.23 -14.75 -20.43
C THR A 155 9.28 -13.77 -19.25
N ALA A 156 10.47 -13.47 -18.73
CA ALA A 156 10.66 -12.49 -17.66
C ALA A 156 10.06 -11.13 -18.02
N ARG A 157 10.26 -10.68 -19.25
CA ARG A 157 9.68 -9.44 -19.78
C ARG A 157 8.15 -9.48 -19.81
N GLN A 158 7.57 -10.59 -20.26
CA GLN A 158 6.12 -10.76 -20.36
C GLN A 158 5.46 -10.83 -18.98
N ASP A 159 6.06 -11.57 -18.05
CA ASP A 159 5.52 -11.73 -16.70
C ASP A 159 5.63 -10.44 -15.91
N THR A 160 6.76 -9.73 -16.01
CA THR A 160 6.92 -8.40 -15.41
C THR A 160 5.90 -7.42 -15.97
N TYR A 161 5.72 -7.39 -17.30
CA TYR A 161 4.72 -6.52 -17.92
C TYR A 161 3.30 -6.85 -17.45
N THR A 162 2.98 -8.13 -17.32
CA THR A 162 1.68 -8.59 -16.82
C THR A 162 1.48 -8.15 -15.37
N ALA A 163 2.48 -8.37 -14.50
CA ALA A 163 2.44 -7.97 -13.10
C ALA A 163 2.29 -6.45 -12.93
N MET A 164 3.00 -5.65 -13.72
CA MET A 164 2.90 -4.19 -13.73
C MET A 164 1.53 -3.67 -14.19
N ASN A 165 0.74 -4.48 -14.87
CA ASN A 165 -0.58 -4.14 -15.41
C ASN A 165 -1.72 -4.88 -14.71
N LEU A 166 -1.45 -5.55 -13.58
CA LEU A 166 -2.50 -6.12 -12.74
C LEU A 166 -3.46 -5.03 -12.25
N PRO A 167 -4.74 -5.37 -12.02
CA PRO A 167 -5.69 -4.47 -11.37
C PRO A 167 -5.14 -3.90 -10.05
N ILE A 168 -5.66 -2.74 -9.68
CA ILE A 168 -5.36 -2.13 -8.39
C ILE A 168 -6.40 -2.60 -7.41
N GLU A 169 -5.98 -3.44 -6.48
CA GLU A 169 -6.83 -4.02 -5.46
C GLU A 169 -6.10 -3.94 -4.11
N PRO A 170 -6.83 -3.77 -2.99
CA PRO A 170 -6.21 -3.84 -1.67
C PRO A 170 -5.65 -5.23 -1.38
N ASN A 171 -4.40 -5.31 -0.95
CA ASN A 171 -3.68 -6.52 -0.55
C ASN A 171 -3.85 -7.69 -1.54
N PRO A 172 -3.45 -7.52 -2.81
CA PRO A 172 -3.60 -8.59 -3.80
C PRO A 172 -2.71 -9.78 -3.40
N PRO A 173 -3.15 -11.02 -3.69
CA PRO A 173 -2.28 -12.17 -3.51
C PRO A 173 -1.02 -12.04 -4.39
N PRO A 174 0.17 -12.43 -3.91
CA PRO A 174 1.38 -12.42 -4.73
C PRO A 174 1.19 -13.30 -5.97
N THR A 175 1.64 -12.81 -7.11
CA THR A 175 1.67 -13.57 -8.37
C THR A 175 3.06 -14.12 -8.68
N VAL A 176 4.08 -13.72 -7.91
CA VAL A 176 5.42 -14.30 -8.03
C VAL A 176 5.39 -15.79 -7.68
N MET A 177 6.00 -16.61 -8.53
CA MET A 177 6.06 -18.07 -8.36
C MET A 177 7.53 -18.52 -8.37
N PRO A 178 8.26 -18.39 -7.24
CA PRO A 178 9.65 -18.82 -7.18
C PRO A 178 9.78 -20.35 -7.25
N HIS A 179 10.76 -20.82 -8.01
CA HIS A 179 11.09 -22.22 -8.22
C HIS A 179 12.49 -22.54 -7.66
N GLY A 180 12.54 -23.45 -6.68
CA GLY A 180 13.77 -23.87 -6.03
C GLY A 180 14.30 -22.90 -4.96
N ALA A 181 15.23 -23.39 -4.14
CA ALA A 181 15.67 -22.72 -2.92
C ALA A 181 16.29 -21.33 -3.15
N ALA A 182 17.01 -21.12 -4.25
CA ALA A 182 17.66 -19.85 -4.54
C ALA A 182 16.65 -18.72 -4.85
N GLN A 183 15.60 -19.02 -5.62
CA GLN A 183 14.55 -18.05 -5.92
C GLN A 183 13.69 -17.78 -4.69
N VAL A 184 13.36 -18.81 -3.91
CA VAL A 184 12.64 -18.65 -2.64
C VAL A 184 13.43 -17.79 -1.66
N ALA A 185 14.74 -18.02 -1.51
CA ALA A 185 15.59 -17.20 -0.65
C ALA A 185 15.68 -15.75 -1.13
N THR A 186 15.69 -15.52 -2.44
CA THR A 186 15.73 -14.16 -3.02
C THR A 186 14.42 -13.42 -2.77
N VAL A 187 13.26 -14.04 -3.04
CA VAL A 187 11.95 -13.46 -2.73
C VAL A 187 11.82 -13.21 -1.23
N ALA A 188 12.25 -14.15 -0.38
CA ALA A 188 12.22 -13.99 1.07
C ALA A 188 13.12 -12.82 1.56
N ALA A 189 14.27 -12.58 0.94
CA ALA A 189 15.11 -11.42 1.25
C ALA A 189 14.46 -10.11 0.79
N ILE A 190 13.77 -10.11 -0.35
CA ILE A 190 12.98 -8.95 -0.83
C ILE A 190 11.82 -8.69 0.13
N ASP A 191 11.07 -9.71 0.55
CA ASP A 191 9.97 -9.60 1.53
C ASP A 191 10.46 -8.92 2.83
N VAL A 192 11.63 -9.33 3.36
CA VAL A 192 12.22 -8.73 4.57
C VAL A 192 12.63 -7.27 4.31
N GLY A 193 13.31 -7.00 3.19
CA GLY A 193 13.70 -5.63 2.83
C GLY A 193 12.48 -4.73 2.61
N ALA A 194 11.43 -5.25 2.00
CA ALA A 194 10.16 -4.58 1.78
C ALA A 194 9.43 -4.31 3.09
N ALA A 195 9.39 -5.28 4.02
CA ALA A 195 8.83 -5.11 5.35
C ALA A 195 9.51 -3.96 6.11
N VAL A 196 10.83 -3.82 5.99
CA VAL A 196 11.59 -2.69 6.56
C VAL A 196 11.24 -1.36 5.86
N ALA A 197 11.26 -1.35 4.52
CA ALA A 197 11.14 -0.13 3.74
C ALA A 197 9.72 0.45 3.66
N PHE A 198 8.70 -0.41 3.79
CA PHE A 198 7.30 -0.04 3.61
C PHE A 198 6.53 -0.22 4.92
N PRO A 199 6.00 -1.41 5.34
CA PRO A 199 5.26 -1.55 6.60
C PRO A 199 5.92 -0.96 7.84
N ALA A 200 7.18 -1.31 8.14
CA ALA A 200 7.86 -0.83 9.35
C ALA A 200 8.19 0.66 9.28
N PHE A 201 8.55 1.16 8.10
CA PHE A 201 8.71 2.60 7.87
C PHE A 201 7.38 3.35 8.02
N ASN A 202 6.29 2.78 7.54
CA ASN A 202 4.95 3.31 7.66
C ASN A 202 4.48 3.34 9.12
N ASP A 203 4.80 2.32 9.94
CA ASP A 203 4.56 2.34 11.38
C ASP A 203 5.35 3.47 12.08
N VAL A 204 6.60 3.70 11.67
CA VAL A 204 7.43 4.81 12.17
C VAL A 204 6.85 6.17 11.73
N LEU A 205 6.38 6.27 10.49
CA LEU A 205 5.77 7.47 9.93
C LEU A 205 4.45 7.78 10.63
N SER A 206 3.58 6.79 10.86
CA SER A 206 2.38 6.92 11.70
C SER A 206 2.76 7.33 13.11
N GLY A 207 3.82 6.76 13.69
CA GLY A 207 4.38 7.20 14.97
C GLY A 207 4.74 8.68 15.01
N ALA A 208 5.25 9.25 13.91
CA ALA A 208 5.56 10.67 13.82
C ALA A 208 4.32 11.59 13.88
N PHE A 209 3.13 11.07 13.56
CA PHE A 209 1.86 11.79 13.69
C PHE A 209 1.12 11.46 15.00
N HIS A 210 1.10 10.18 15.41
CA HIS A 210 0.50 9.75 16.67
C HIS A 210 1.20 10.34 17.90
N THR A 211 2.54 10.48 17.89
CA THR A 211 3.29 10.99 19.05
C THR A 211 2.94 12.44 19.42
N PRO A 212 3.03 13.43 18.51
CA PRO A 212 2.63 14.79 18.85
C PRO A 212 1.15 14.87 19.21
N ASP A 213 0.29 14.02 18.62
CA ASP A 213 -1.13 13.97 18.98
C ASP A 213 -1.38 13.42 20.38
N ALA A 214 -0.79 12.28 20.74
CA ALA A 214 -0.88 11.69 22.08
C ALA A 214 -0.38 12.65 23.16
N MET A 215 0.74 13.35 22.90
CA MET A 215 1.25 14.40 23.80
C MET A 215 0.23 15.54 23.95
N ALA A 216 -0.32 16.02 22.84
CA ALA A 216 -1.25 17.14 22.83
C ALA A 216 -2.58 16.80 23.52
N GLN A 217 -3.13 15.61 23.27
CA GLN A 217 -4.34 15.11 23.92
C GLN A 217 -4.15 14.92 25.43
N GLU A 218 -3.03 14.33 25.86
CA GLU A 218 -2.76 14.14 27.30
C GLU A 218 -2.55 15.49 28.00
N LEU A 219 -1.86 16.44 27.36
CA LEU A 219 -1.72 17.81 27.87
C LEU A 219 -3.07 18.53 27.94
N ALA A 220 -3.94 18.35 26.93
CA ALA A 220 -5.28 18.92 26.91
C ALA A 220 -6.16 18.41 28.06
N ALA A 221 -6.08 17.11 28.35
CA ALA A 221 -6.86 16.47 29.39
C ALA A 221 -6.36 16.86 30.80
N THR A 222 -5.05 16.85 30.99
CA THR A 222 -4.44 16.86 32.33
C THR A 222 -3.82 18.19 32.73
N GLY A 223 -3.33 18.96 31.77
CA GLY A 223 -2.51 20.16 32.02
C GLY A 223 -1.10 19.84 32.51
N ASP A 224 -0.70 18.56 32.53
CA ASP A 224 0.57 18.08 33.06
C ASP A 224 1.58 17.76 31.93
N PRO A 225 2.63 18.56 31.75
CA PRO A 225 3.64 18.32 30.72
C PRO A 225 4.43 17.02 30.90
N ALA A 226 4.63 16.55 32.14
CA ALA A 226 5.37 15.32 32.38
C ALA A 226 4.55 14.10 31.92
N ARG A 227 3.24 14.11 32.20
CA ARG A 227 2.33 13.09 31.68
C ARG A 227 2.21 13.14 30.16
N ALA A 228 2.13 14.33 29.58
CA ALA A 228 2.13 14.50 28.13
C ALA A 228 3.38 13.91 27.47
N MET A 229 4.57 14.18 28.02
CA MET A 229 5.82 13.59 27.54
C MET A 229 5.84 12.06 27.69
N ALA A 230 5.29 11.52 28.78
CA ALA A 230 5.16 10.08 28.98
C ALA A 230 4.24 9.44 27.92
N ALA A 231 3.09 10.05 27.64
CA ALA A 231 2.18 9.60 26.58
C ALA A 231 2.85 9.64 25.20
N GLY A 232 3.66 10.68 24.92
CA GLY A 232 4.48 10.75 23.71
C GLY A 232 5.52 9.62 23.63
N ALA A 233 6.21 9.33 24.72
CA ALA A 233 7.20 8.25 24.81
C ALA A 233 6.55 6.86 24.65
N ASP A 234 5.37 6.66 25.22
CA ASP A 234 4.57 5.44 25.04
C ASP A 234 4.17 5.25 23.58
N SER A 235 3.75 6.32 22.90
CA SER A 235 3.45 6.31 21.46
C SER A 235 4.68 5.96 20.61
N VAL A 236 5.84 6.57 20.88
CA VAL A 236 7.10 6.22 20.20
C VAL A 236 7.47 4.75 20.44
N THR A 237 7.30 4.27 21.67
CA THR A 237 7.57 2.88 22.02
C THR A 237 6.63 1.92 21.30
N ALA A 238 5.35 2.29 21.18
CA ALA A 238 4.36 1.51 20.44
C ALA A 238 4.70 1.42 18.95
N ALA A 239 5.03 2.55 18.30
CA ALA A 239 5.47 2.59 16.91
C ALA A 239 6.74 1.73 16.69
N GLY A 240 7.73 1.84 17.58
CA GLY A 240 8.94 1.02 17.52
C GLY A 240 8.68 -0.48 17.70
N LYS A 241 7.74 -0.85 18.58
CA LYS A 241 7.31 -2.24 18.77
C LYS A 241 6.55 -2.80 17.56
N ALA A 242 5.66 -2.00 16.96
CA ALA A 242 4.94 -2.40 15.75
C ALA A 242 5.93 -2.63 14.59
N ALA A 243 6.79 -1.65 14.33
CA ALA A 243 7.83 -1.73 13.30
C ALA A 243 8.76 -2.94 13.50
N SER A 244 9.25 -3.16 14.73
CA SER A 244 10.11 -4.31 15.04
C SER A 244 9.37 -5.65 14.96
N GLY A 245 8.09 -5.70 15.33
CA GLY A 245 7.24 -6.87 15.17
C GLY A 245 7.08 -7.27 13.71
N VAL A 246 6.78 -6.32 12.83
CA VAL A 246 6.65 -6.57 11.39
C VAL A 246 7.95 -7.09 10.77
N VAL A 247 9.10 -6.52 11.15
CA VAL A 247 10.40 -7.01 10.70
C VAL A 247 10.70 -8.42 11.23
N ALA A 248 10.39 -8.69 12.50
CA ALA A 248 10.58 -10.00 13.09
C ALA A 248 9.71 -11.08 12.41
N ASP A 249 8.44 -10.77 12.15
CA ASP A 249 7.51 -11.66 11.45
C ASP A 249 7.96 -11.92 10.01
N ALA A 250 8.43 -10.88 9.30
CA ALA A 250 8.98 -11.04 7.95
C ALA A 250 10.22 -11.95 7.95
N ILE A 251 11.12 -11.80 8.92
CA ILE A 251 12.31 -12.66 9.07
C ILE A 251 11.90 -14.10 9.40
N ALA A 252 10.96 -14.30 10.32
CA ALA A 252 10.46 -15.64 10.68
C ALA A 252 9.82 -16.34 9.47
N ASN A 253 8.95 -15.63 8.74
CA ASN A 253 8.34 -16.13 7.51
C ASN A 253 9.37 -16.44 6.43
N ALA A 254 10.40 -15.61 6.28
CA ALA A 254 11.50 -15.85 5.35
C ALA A 254 12.28 -17.12 5.70
N ALA A 255 12.60 -17.31 6.99
CA ALA A 255 13.29 -18.51 7.47
C ALA A 255 12.46 -19.78 7.21
N ASP A 256 11.15 -19.75 7.46
CA ASP A 256 10.25 -20.87 7.19
C ASP A 256 10.15 -21.19 5.70
N LYS A 257 9.97 -20.18 4.84
CA LYS A 257 9.93 -20.36 3.38
C LYS A 257 11.21 -21.03 2.86
N ILE A 258 12.38 -20.60 3.33
CA ILE A 258 13.68 -21.18 2.96
C ILE A 258 13.82 -22.61 3.50
N GLY A 259 13.39 -22.86 4.75
CA GLY A 259 13.40 -24.18 5.37
C GLY A 259 12.57 -25.19 4.57
N VAL A 260 11.35 -24.82 4.19
CA VAL A 260 10.48 -25.65 3.34
C VAL A 260 11.11 -25.90 1.97
N ALA A 261 11.67 -24.87 1.33
CA ALA A 261 12.28 -24.99 0.00
C ALA A 261 13.55 -25.84 -0.03
N THR A 262 14.22 -26.03 1.11
CA THR A 262 15.43 -26.86 1.26
C THR A 262 15.15 -28.25 1.83
N GLY A 263 13.87 -28.60 2.07
CA GLY A 263 13.45 -29.91 2.57
C GLY A 263 13.43 -30.06 4.09
N GLY A 264 13.58 -28.96 4.84
CA GLY A 264 13.34 -28.91 6.28
C GLY A 264 11.84 -28.88 6.62
N SER A 265 11.47 -29.40 7.78
CA SER A 265 10.12 -29.16 8.34
C SER A 265 10.04 -27.75 8.93
N PRO A 266 8.88 -27.06 8.85
CA PRO A 266 8.71 -25.71 9.39
C PRO A 266 9.01 -25.70 10.90
N ALA A 267 9.70 -24.67 11.37
CA ALA A 267 9.96 -24.50 12.79
C ALA A 267 8.68 -23.99 13.47
N ARG A 268 8.04 -24.85 14.27
CA ARG A 268 6.92 -24.44 15.13
C ARG A 268 7.41 -23.61 16.31
#